data_AF-A0A974ANK7-F1
#
_entry.id   AF-A0A974ANK7-F1
#
_cell.length_a   1.000
_cell.length_b   1.000
_cell.length_c   1.000
_cell.angle_alpha   90.00
_cell.angle_beta   90.00
_cell.angle_gamma   90.00
#
_symmetry.space_group_name_H-M   'P 1'
#
loop_
_entity.id
_entity.type
_entity.pdbx_description
1 polymer ?
#
loop_
_entity_poly.entity_id
_entity_poly.type
_entity_poly.pdbx_seq_one_letter_code
_entity_poly.pdbx_strand_id
1 'polypeptide(L)'
;MDHLRPNYLRDVAYISRDWIERHGLHPAVGVAIEVAAEIELPEDRSPSQIVEAPTDEERAIIERLVRSYIASGVFPPSEDNTYGFAEFEFTVDLS
;
A
#
# COMPACT_ATOMS: atom_id res chain seq x y z
N MET A 1 -17.68 6.96 -10.85
CA MET A 1 -16.60 6.72 -9.89
C MET A 1 -17.16 5.77 -8.87
N ASP A 2 -16.97 4.47 -9.10
CA ASP A 2 -17.42 3.45 -8.17
C ASP A 2 -16.74 3.67 -6.83
N HIS A 3 -17.53 4.02 -5.83
CA HIS A 3 -17.05 4.11 -4.46
C HIS A 3 -16.58 2.71 -4.07
N LEU A 4 -15.27 2.53 -3.93
CA LEU A 4 -14.70 1.39 -3.23
C LEU A 4 -15.52 1.22 -1.95
N ARG A 5 -16.23 0.09 -1.83
CA ARG A 5 -17.13 -0.15 -0.70
C ARG A 5 -16.33 0.08 0.59
N PRO A 6 -16.91 0.70 1.63
CA PRO A 6 -16.19 1.01 2.87
C PRO A 6 -15.43 -0.18 3.50
N ASN A 7 -15.83 -1.41 3.17
CA ASN A 7 -15.21 -2.63 3.64
C ASN A 7 -14.12 -3.19 2.72
N TYR A 8 -14.01 -2.75 1.46
CA TYR A 8 -13.11 -3.35 0.48
C TYR A 8 -11.63 -3.29 0.92
N LEU A 9 -11.15 -2.14 1.41
CA LEU A 9 -9.76 -2.03 1.88
C LEU A 9 -9.49 -2.88 3.13
N ARG A 10 -10.49 -3.06 4.00
CA ARG A 10 -10.39 -3.94 5.17
C ARG A 10 -10.41 -5.41 4.75
N ASP A 11 -11.22 -5.76 3.76
CA ASP A 11 -11.31 -7.11 3.21
C ASP A 11 -10.00 -7.47 2.49
N VAL A 12 -9.42 -6.56 1.70
CA VAL A 12 -8.11 -6.72 1.07
C VAL A 12 -7.01 -6.86 2.13
N ALA A 13 -7.02 -6.04 3.18
CA ALA A 13 -6.09 -6.16 4.29
C ALA A 13 -6.19 -7.53 4.99
N TYR A 14 -7.42 -8.03 5.16
CA TYR A 14 -7.68 -9.33 5.80
C TYR A 14 -7.24 -10.50 4.92
N ILE A 15 -7.58 -10.47 3.63
CA ILE A 15 -7.23 -11.51 2.65
C ILE A 15 -5.71 -11.57 2.45
N SER A 16 -5.06 -10.41 2.40
CA SER A 16 -3.63 -10.29 2.10
C SER A 16 -2.75 -10.33 3.35
N ARG A 17 -3.34 -10.50 4.54
CA ARG A 17 -2.65 -10.39 5.82
C ARG A 17 -1.40 -11.26 5.90
N ASP A 18 -1.52 -12.54 5.55
CA ASP A 18 -0.40 -13.49 5.60
C ASP A 18 0.73 -13.10 4.64
N TRP A 19 0.39 -12.49 3.51
CA TRP A 19 1.36 -12.00 2.54
C TRP A 19 2.05 -10.73 3.05
N ILE A 20 1.29 -9.75 3.56
CA ILE A 20 1.81 -8.51 4.16
C ILE A 20 2.78 -8.84 5.31
N GLU A 21 2.38 -9.74 6.21
CA GLU A 21 3.22 -10.18 7.35
C GLU A 21 4.49 -10.90 6.86
N ARG A 22 4.39 -11.76 5.84
CA ARG A 22 5.55 -12.46 5.26
C ARG A 22 6.57 -11.51 4.66
N HIS A 23 6.12 -10.42 4.05
CA HIS A 23 6.99 -9.40 3.47
C HIS A 23 7.44 -8.32 4.47
N GLY A 24 7.02 -8.42 5.75
CA GLY A 24 7.39 -7.45 6.78
C GLY A 24 6.85 -6.04 6.50
N LEU A 25 5.77 -5.93 5.74
CA LEU A 25 5.22 -4.65 5.31
C LEU A 25 4.27 -4.09 6.37
N HIS A 26 4.23 -2.76 6.48
CA HIS A 26 3.12 -2.11 7.16
C HIS A 26 1.80 -2.41 6.41
N PRO A 27 0.66 -2.67 7.10
CA PRO A 27 -0.61 -2.98 6.42
C PRO A 27 -1.03 -1.97 5.36
N ALA A 28 -0.81 -0.68 5.61
CA ALA A 28 -1.10 0.37 4.63
C ALA A 28 -0.28 0.22 3.34
N VAL A 29 0.99 -0.19 3.44
CA VAL A 29 1.87 -0.41 2.28
C VAL A 29 1.41 -1.64 1.51
N GLY A 30 1.17 -2.74 2.22
CA GLY A 30 0.70 -3.98 1.60
C GLY A 30 -0.60 -3.78 0.81
N VAL A 31 -1.59 -3.11 1.41
CA VAL A 31 -2.87 -2.82 0.75
C VAL A 31 -2.70 -1.83 -0.40
N ALA A 32 -1.82 -0.83 -0.28
CA ALA A 32 -1.54 0.10 -1.37
C ALA A 32 -0.95 -0.63 -2.59
N ILE A 33 -0.12 -1.65 -2.38
CA ILE A 33 0.46 -2.46 -3.46
C ILE A 33 -0.61 -3.32 -4.14
N GLU A 34 -1.46 -3.99 -3.36
CA GLU A 34 -2.61 -4.75 -3.89
C GLU A 34 -3.53 -3.86 -4.73
N VAL A 35 -3.87 -2.67 -4.23
CA VAL A 35 -4.71 -1.70 -4.94
C VAL A 35 -4.03 -1.16 -6.20
N ALA A 36 -2.72 -0.89 -6.14
CA ALA A 36 -1.96 -0.42 -7.29
C ALA A 36 -1.95 -1.48 -8.40
N ALA A 37 -1.73 -2.75 -8.06
CA ALA A 37 -1.75 -3.88 -8.98
C ALA A 37 -3.12 -4.10 -9.65
N GLU A 38 -4.22 -3.88 -8.91
CA GLU A 38 -5.57 -4.19 -9.39
C GLU A 38 -6.26 -3.02 -10.15
N ILE A 39 -5.96 -1.76 -9.78
CA ILE A 39 -6.81 -0.62 -10.18
C ILE A 39 -6.06 0.51 -10.87
N GLU A 40 -4.88 0.88 -10.36
CA GLU A 40 -4.24 2.16 -10.71
C GLU A 40 -3.16 2.03 -11.79
N LEU A 41 -2.69 0.81 -12.10
CA LEU A 41 -1.62 0.58 -13.06
C LEU A 41 -2.12 -0.05 -14.37
N PRO A 42 -1.60 0.38 -15.53
CA PRO A 42 -1.95 -0.20 -16.83
C PRO A 42 -1.29 -1.56 -17.11
N GLU A 43 -0.42 -2.06 -16.22
CA GLU A 43 0.32 -3.32 -16.38
C GLU A 43 -0.22 -4.43 -15.47
N ASP A 44 -0.35 -5.66 -16.01
CA ASP A 44 -0.73 -6.89 -15.29
C ASP A 44 0.40 -7.38 -14.34
N ARG A 45 1.01 -6.50 -13.54
CA ARG A 45 2.05 -6.88 -12.58
C ARG A 45 1.41 -7.28 -11.25
N SER A 46 1.78 -8.47 -10.79
CA SER A 46 1.32 -8.97 -9.50
C SER A 46 1.92 -8.18 -8.33
N PRO A 47 1.24 -8.13 -7.16
CA PRO A 47 1.77 -7.50 -5.94
C PRO A 47 3.19 -7.96 -5.57
N SER A 48 3.50 -9.25 -5.77
CA SER A 48 4.84 -9.80 -5.48
C SER A 48 5.91 -9.23 -6.41
N GLN A 49 5.61 -9.05 -7.70
CA GLN A 49 6.55 -8.44 -8.64
C GLN A 49 6.80 -6.96 -8.29
N ILE A 50 5.77 -6.24 -7.84
CA ILE A 50 5.88 -4.84 -7.42
C ILE A 50 6.70 -4.72 -6.13
N VAL A 51 6.49 -5.59 -5.14
CA VAL A 51 7.30 -5.62 -3.91
C VAL A 51 8.77 -5.96 -4.16
N GLU A 52 9.06 -6.81 -5.14
CA GLU A 52 10.44 -7.20 -5.42
C GLU A 52 11.20 -6.13 -6.23
N ALA A 53 10.53 -5.49 -7.19
CA ALA A 53 11.16 -4.54 -8.09
C ALA A 53 10.14 -3.50 -8.61
N PRO A 54 9.82 -2.47 -7.82
CA PRO A 54 8.86 -1.47 -8.23
C PRO A 54 9.49 -0.46 -9.19
N THR A 55 8.71 -0.03 -10.18
CA THR A 55 9.06 1.13 -11.03
C THR A 55 8.95 2.44 -10.26
N ASP A 56 9.53 3.52 -10.79
CA ASP A 56 9.40 4.85 -10.18
C ASP A 56 7.92 5.31 -10.10
N GLU A 57 7.10 4.95 -11.09
CA GLU A 57 5.68 5.29 -11.14
C GLU A 57 4.86 4.50 -10.11
N GLU A 58 5.10 3.19 -10.02
CA GLU A 58 4.49 2.32 -9.00
C GLU A 58 4.80 2.85 -7.60
N ARG A 59 6.06 3.25 -7.36
CA ARG A 59 6.47 3.86 -6.10
C ARG A 59 5.68 5.12 -5.77
N ALA A 60 5.56 6.04 -6.71
CA ALA A 60 4.82 7.28 -6.51
C ALA A 60 3.33 7.03 -6.20
N ILE A 61 2.72 6.04 -6.87
CA ILE A 61 1.33 5.66 -6.63
C ILE A 61 1.16 5.04 -5.24
N ILE A 62 2.01 4.08 -4.87
CA ILE A 62 1.96 3.41 -3.56
C ILE A 62 2.16 4.43 -2.44
N GLU A 63 3.16 5.31 -2.55
CA GLU A 63 3.39 6.37 -1.57
C GLU A 63 2.17 7.28 -1.41
N ARG A 64 1.56 7.71 -2.52
CA ARG A 64 0.33 8.53 -2.50
C ARG A 64 -0.82 7.82 -1.79
N LEU A 65 -1.01 6.53 -2.07
CA LEU A 65 -2.05 5.72 -1.42
C LEU A 65 -1.81 5.57 0.08
N VAL A 66 -0.58 5.25 0.49
CA VAL A 66 -0.21 5.15 1.90
C VAL A 66 -0.46 6.47 2.62
N ARG A 67 0.01 7.60 2.07
CA ARG A 67 -0.27 8.94 2.62
C ARG A 67 -1.77 9.18 2.81
N SER A 68 -2.58 8.82 1.81
CA SER A 68 -4.04 8.97 1.88
C SER A 68 -4.67 8.10 2.96
N TYR A 69 -4.23 6.84 3.10
CA TYR A 69 -4.79 5.93 4.10
C TYR A 69 -4.46 6.34 5.53
N ILE A 70 -3.25 6.84 5.78
CA ILE A 70 -2.87 7.32 7.11
C ILE A 70 -3.59 8.63 7.44
N ALA A 71 -3.62 9.59 6.51
CA ALA A 71 -4.32 10.86 6.71
C ALA A 71 -5.84 10.70 6.94
N SER A 72 -6.45 9.67 6.35
CA SER A 72 -7.87 9.34 6.54
C SER A 72 -8.14 8.43 7.74
N GLY A 73 -7.11 7.95 8.45
CA GLY A 73 -7.24 7.05 9.59
C GLY A 73 -7.73 5.64 9.23
N VAL A 74 -7.60 5.23 7.96
CA VAL A 74 -7.96 3.87 7.50
C VAL A 74 -7.03 2.83 8.13
N PHE A 75 -5.74 3.16 8.22
CA PHE A 75 -4.74 2.41 8.95
C PHE A 75 -4.11 3.28 10.04
N PRO A 76 -3.72 2.70 11.18
CA PRO A 76 -2.90 3.42 12.15
C PRO A 76 -1.54 3.78 11.53
N PRO A 77 -0.91 4.89 11.94
CA PRO A 77 0.45 5.20 11.54
C PRO A 77 1.47 4.21 12.11
N SER A 78 2.60 4.06 11.45
CA SER A 78 3.79 3.42 12.03
C SER A 78 4.37 4.27 13.17
N GLU A 79 5.23 3.67 14.01
CA GLU A 79 5.76 4.30 15.23
C GLU A 79 6.49 5.63 14.97
N ASP A 80 7.22 5.70 13.86
CA ASP A 80 8.02 6.86 13.43
C ASP A 80 7.49 7.53 12.15
N ASN A 81 6.30 7.12 11.69
CA ASN A 81 5.72 7.51 10.40
C ASN A 81 6.58 7.15 9.18
N THR A 82 7.47 6.18 9.31
CA THR A 82 8.28 5.65 8.22
C THR A 82 7.64 4.39 7.64
N TYR A 83 7.66 4.27 6.32
CA TYR A 83 7.08 3.17 5.56
C TYR A 83 8.06 2.75 4.49
N GLY A 84 8.16 1.44 4.24
CA GLY A 84 9.11 0.93 3.26
C GLY A 84 8.66 -0.36 2.58
N PHE A 85 9.21 -0.56 1.38
CA PHE A 85 9.10 -1.77 0.56
C PHE A 85 10.22 -1.76 -0.50
N ALA A 86 10.67 -2.94 -0.94
CA ALA A 86 11.66 -3.09 -2.02
C ALA A 86 12.96 -2.26 -1.86
N GLU A 87 13.50 -2.17 -0.64
CA GLU A 87 14.64 -1.30 -0.26
C GLU A 87 14.38 0.21 -0.30
N PHE A 88 13.16 0.64 -0.63
CA PHE A 88 12.73 2.03 -0.56
C PHE A 88 12.08 2.33 0.79
N GLU A 89 12.28 3.56 1.25
CA GLU A 89 11.74 4.07 2.49
C GLU A 89 11.28 5.51 2.29
N PHE A 90 10.14 5.87 2.87
CA PHE A 90 9.61 7.22 2.87
C PHE A 90 8.88 7.53 4.18
N THR A 91 8.84 8.81 4.54
CA THR A 91 8.16 9.30 5.73
C THR A 91 6.87 10.03 5.35
N VAL A 92 5.80 9.77 6.09
CA VAL A 92 4.53 10.49 5.97
C VAL A 92 4.50 11.60 7.03
N ASP A 93 4.43 12.85 6.60
CA ASP A 93 4.18 13.97 7.51
C ASP A 93 2.68 14.06 7.80
N LEU A 94 2.33 14.14 9.09
CA LEU A 94 0.96 14.22 9.59
C LEU A 94 0.61 15.62 10.13
N SER A 95 1.46 16.61 9.86
CA SER A 95 1.30 18.02 10.22
C SER A 95 -0.03 18.64 9.79
#